data_AF-A0A264YBA4-F1
#
_entry.id   AF-A0A264YBA4-F1
#
_cell.length_a   1.000
_cell.length_b   1.000
_cell.length_c   1.000
_cell.angle_alpha   90.00
_cell.angle_beta   90.00
_cell.angle_gamma   90.00
#
_symmetry.space_group_name_H-M   'P 1'
#
loop_
_entity.id
_entity.type
_entity.pdbx_description
1 polymer ?
#
loop_
_entity_poly.entity_id
_entity_poly.type
_entity_poly.pdbx_seq_one_letter_code
_entity_poly.pdbx_strand_id
1 'polypeptide(L)'
;MMKKIFTLALAAVLATASATAAPAKKDKKQKKTCKTECCQAPVTLTSKADTLSYAAGMFTTRGLMDYVKQQFGVDSTNIKEFVAGIKEGIEKQNDKKFAAHAAGLQIAQMLESRIFPNVKNDIKQTPWAIDSLKFNAGFFAGVLGDTTVMKNEDANNYFTTTMTAEKRRQEEAYKKDNANWLVENAKKEGVITLPSGLQYKVLTKGTGEVAGKEDNVTVRYEGKTIDGNVFDSSYKRNPNTTTFRPDQVIKGWTEALTMMPQGSTWELYIPQDLAYGSRAAGNIKPYSTLIFKVELVKIDRKQEAPAKDVKAEKQTASKKKVAAKKTSKKK
;
A
#
# COMPACT_ATOMS: atom_id res chain seq x y z
N MET A 1 2.44 19.96 33.04
CA MET A 1 1.78 18.82 33.70
C MET A 1 0.28 18.93 33.47
N MET A 2 -0.32 18.05 32.68
CA MET A 2 -1.71 17.60 32.83
C MET A 2 -1.83 16.31 32.02
N LYS A 3 -2.17 15.23 32.72
CA LYS A 3 -2.09 13.85 32.26
C LYS A 3 -3.16 13.60 31.19
N LYS A 4 -2.72 13.24 29.98
CA LYS A 4 -3.53 12.53 29.00
C LYS A 4 -3.87 11.16 29.57
N ILE A 5 -5.16 10.90 29.84
CA ILE A 5 -5.67 9.54 30.04
C ILE A 5 -6.57 9.27 28.84
N PHE A 6 -5.95 8.78 27.78
CA PHE A 6 -6.62 7.98 26.76
C PHE A 6 -6.55 6.52 27.24
N THR A 7 -7.69 5.93 27.52
CA THR A 7 -7.88 4.48 27.64
C THR A 7 -9.18 4.19 26.89
N LEU A 8 -9.15 3.72 25.63
CA LEU A 8 -9.11 2.29 25.21
C LEU A 8 -10.10 1.44 26.01
N ALA A 9 -10.94 0.56 25.46
CA ALA A 9 -11.24 0.13 24.10
C ALA A 9 -12.54 -0.68 24.21
N LEU A 10 -13.37 -0.73 23.16
CA LEU A 10 -14.28 -1.87 22.99
C LEU A 10 -14.05 -2.45 21.61
N ALA A 11 -12.97 -3.21 21.51
CA ALA A 11 -12.77 -4.18 20.47
C ALA A 11 -13.65 -5.39 20.79
N ALA A 12 -14.72 -5.60 20.03
CA ALA A 12 -15.41 -6.89 20.00
C ALA A 12 -14.66 -7.81 19.02
N VAL A 13 -13.58 -8.42 19.50
CA VAL A 13 -12.94 -9.56 18.86
C VAL A 13 -13.76 -10.81 19.21
N LEU A 14 -14.20 -11.53 18.18
CA LEU A 14 -14.76 -12.87 18.27
C LEU A 14 -13.79 -13.79 19.01
N ALA A 15 -14.10 -14.17 20.25
CA ALA A 15 -13.38 -15.20 20.98
C ALA A 15 -14.12 -16.53 20.85
N THR A 16 -13.58 -17.44 20.04
CA THR A 16 -13.90 -18.86 20.07
C THR A 16 -13.38 -19.46 21.38
N ALA A 17 -14.26 -19.89 22.28
CA ALA A 17 -13.88 -20.54 23.52
C ALA A 17 -13.78 -22.06 23.32
N SER A 18 -12.55 -22.59 23.34
CA SER A 18 -12.26 -24.01 23.55
C SER A 18 -12.35 -24.31 25.05
N ALA A 19 -13.28 -25.16 25.46
CA ALA A 19 -13.47 -25.54 26.85
C ALA A 19 -12.51 -26.67 27.26
N THR A 20 -11.71 -26.43 28.31
CA THR A 20 -11.13 -27.50 29.14
C THR A 20 -11.78 -27.42 30.52
N ALA A 21 -12.57 -28.44 30.86
CA ALA A 21 -13.29 -28.52 32.12
C ALA A 21 -12.37 -28.98 33.27
N ALA A 22 -12.48 -28.33 34.43
CA ALA A 22 -12.07 -28.88 35.71
C ALA A 22 -13.28 -28.87 36.67
N PRO A 23 -13.53 -29.91 37.49
CA PRO A 23 -14.77 -30.04 38.22
C PRO A 23 -14.69 -29.28 39.56
N ALA A 24 -15.63 -28.36 39.78
CA ALA A 24 -15.84 -27.72 41.08
C ALA A 24 -17.19 -28.15 41.68
N LYS A 25 -17.14 -28.42 42.99
CA LYS A 25 -18.14 -29.06 43.84
C LYS A 25 -19.52 -28.39 43.82
N LYS A 26 -20.54 -29.24 44.01
CA LYS A 26 -21.95 -28.90 44.21
C LYS A 26 -22.12 -28.00 45.43
N ASP A 27 -22.50 -26.75 45.21
CA ASP A 27 -23.32 -26.00 46.16
C ASP A 27 -24.65 -25.60 45.49
N LYS A 28 -25.70 -26.27 45.94
CA LYS A 28 -27.09 -25.96 45.61
C LYS A 28 -27.49 -24.70 46.38
N LYS A 29 -27.56 -23.54 45.73
CA LYS A 29 -28.63 -22.55 45.94
C LYS A 29 -28.54 -21.39 44.93
N GLN A 30 -29.71 -21.07 44.37
CA GLN A 30 -30.06 -19.89 43.58
C GLN A 30 -29.53 -19.79 42.15
N LYS A 31 -30.11 -20.65 41.31
CA LYS A 31 -30.36 -20.37 39.90
C LYS A 31 -31.47 -19.29 39.82
N LYS A 32 -31.13 -18.00 39.93
CA LYS A 32 -32.02 -16.93 39.44
C LYS A 32 -31.78 -16.78 37.95
N THR A 33 -32.52 -17.58 37.19
CA THR A 33 -32.79 -17.32 35.78
C THR A 33 -33.37 -15.91 35.66
N CYS A 34 -32.68 -15.02 34.98
CA CYS A 34 -33.26 -13.77 34.49
C CYS A 34 -34.28 -14.14 33.41
N LYS A 35 -35.49 -14.50 33.84
CA LYS A 35 -36.66 -14.58 32.99
C LYS A 35 -37.24 -13.17 32.96
N THR A 36 -37.24 -12.62 31.75
CA THR A 36 -38.30 -11.79 31.18
C THR A 36 -38.78 -10.62 32.03
N GLU A 37 -38.39 -9.42 31.62
CA GLU A 37 -39.27 -8.26 31.36
C GLU A 37 -38.36 -7.02 31.21
N CYS A 38 -37.91 -6.69 29.98
CA CYS A 38 -37.29 -5.39 29.69
C CYS A 38 -38.36 -4.31 29.36
N CYS A 39 -39.63 -4.67 29.61
CA CYS A 39 -40.77 -3.79 29.79
C CYS A 39 -41.29 -3.97 31.23
N GLN A 40 -40.87 -3.13 32.17
CA GLN A 40 -41.34 -3.18 33.56
C GLN A 40 -41.78 -1.81 34.04
N ALA A 41 -42.72 -1.83 34.98
CA ALA A 41 -43.12 -0.75 35.88
C ALA A 41 -41.93 0.14 36.33
N PRO A 42 -42.17 1.38 36.77
CA PRO A 42 -41.09 2.29 37.20
C PRO A 42 -40.10 1.59 38.13
N VAL A 43 -38.82 1.68 37.79
CA VAL A 43 -37.73 1.01 38.53
C VAL A 43 -37.72 1.50 39.98
N THR A 44 -37.90 0.59 40.93
CA THR A 44 -37.83 0.87 42.37
C THR A 44 -36.49 0.41 42.93
N LEU A 45 -35.76 1.31 43.61
CA LEU A 45 -34.47 1.02 44.25
C LEU A 45 -34.68 0.75 45.74
N THR A 46 -34.71 -0.53 46.11
CA THR A 46 -35.09 -0.96 47.47
C THR A 46 -33.88 -1.25 48.37
N SER A 47 -32.70 -1.39 47.79
CA SER A 47 -31.46 -1.72 48.49
C SER A 47 -30.29 -0.83 48.05
N LYS A 48 -29.22 -0.79 48.87
CA LYS A 48 -27.95 -0.12 48.49
C LYS A 48 -27.34 -0.74 47.22
N ALA A 49 -27.53 -2.05 47.02
CA ALA A 49 -27.04 -2.74 45.84
C ALA A 49 -27.84 -2.33 44.59
N ASP A 50 -29.16 -2.12 44.71
CA ASP A 50 -30.00 -1.62 43.62
C ASP A 50 -29.56 -0.21 43.22
N THR A 51 -29.33 0.66 44.21
CA THR A 51 -28.84 2.03 43.99
C THR A 51 -27.48 2.03 43.30
N LEU A 52 -26.54 1.19 43.75
CA LEU A 52 -25.23 1.07 43.11
C LEU A 52 -25.34 0.54 41.68
N SER A 53 -26.22 -0.44 41.43
CA SER A 53 -26.42 -1.03 40.10
C SER A 53 -27.02 -0.02 39.12
N TYR A 54 -28.03 0.73 39.56
CA TYR A 54 -28.65 1.79 38.75
C TYR A 54 -27.65 2.92 38.45
N ALA A 55 -26.91 3.36 39.48
CA ALA A 55 -25.86 4.36 39.32
C ALA A 55 -24.73 3.89 38.39
N ALA A 56 -24.33 2.61 38.47
CA ALA A 56 -23.35 2.03 37.57
C ALA A 56 -23.84 2.04 36.11
N GLY A 57 -25.10 1.65 35.86
CA GLY A 57 -25.70 1.74 34.53
C GLY A 57 -25.66 3.16 33.95
N MET A 58 -26.10 4.16 34.73
CA MET A 58 -26.02 5.58 34.33
C MET A 58 -24.57 6.08 34.16
N PHE A 59 -23.65 5.62 35.00
CA PHE A 59 -22.24 5.98 34.92
C PHE A 59 -21.61 5.47 33.62
N THR A 60 -21.96 4.25 33.21
CA THR A 60 -21.44 3.62 31.99
C THR A 60 -21.92 4.28 30.70
N THR A 61 -23.00 5.06 30.69
CA THR A 61 -23.47 5.76 29.49
C THR A 61 -22.74 7.06 29.18
N ARG A 62 -21.74 7.47 29.99
CA ARG A 62 -20.99 8.71 29.77
C ARG A 62 -20.25 8.67 28.43
N GLY A 63 -20.54 9.64 27.55
CA GLY A 63 -19.97 9.73 26.20
C GLY A 63 -20.59 8.76 25.18
N LEU A 64 -21.49 7.85 25.60
CA LEU A 64 -22.14 6.91 24.69
C LEU A 64 -22.98 7.66 23.63
N MET A 65 -23.74 8.68 24.04
CA MET A 65 -24.59 9.40 23.10
C MET A 65 -23.82 10.25 22.09
N ASP A 66 -22.67 10.80 22.48
CA ASP A 66 -21.79 11.50 21.54
C ASP A 66 -21.25 10.53 20.49
N TYR A 67 -20.82 9.33 20.93
CA TYR A 67 -20.41 8.25 20.04
C TYR A 67 -21.56 7.79 19.12
N VAL A 68 -22.73 7.53 19.68
CA VAL A 68 -23.91 7.06 18.95
C VAL A 68 -24.34 8.07 17.88
N LYS A 69 -24.33 9.37 18.23
CA LYS A 69 -24.57 10.45 17.28
C LYS A 69 -23.50 10.51 16.20
N GLN A 70 -22.23 10.43 16.56
CA GLN A 70 -21.12 10.54 15.61
C GLN A 70 -21.03 9.35 14.65
N GLN A 71 -21.27 8.13 15.12
CA GLN A 71 -21.09 6.91 14.34
C GLN A 71 -22.36 6.46 13.61
N PHE A 72 -23.53 6.63 14.24
CA PHE A 72 -24.79 6.10 13.73
C PHE A 72 -25.80 7.19 13.36
N GLY A 73 -25.48 8.46 13.60
CA GLY A 73 -26.38 9.58 13.31
C GLY A 73 -27.63 9.63 14.20
N VAL A 74 -27.72 8.78 15.23
CA VAL A 74 -28.87 8.74 16.14
C VAL A 74 -28.77 9.90 17.12
N ASP A 75 -29.80 10.74 17.12
CA ASP A 75 -29.92 11.87 18.02
C ASP A 75 -31.14 11.74 18.95
N SER A 76 -31.50 12.83 19.64
CA SER A 76 -32.62 12.83 20.58
C SER A 76 -33.98 12.54 19.94
N THR A 77 -34.12 12.68 18.61
CA THR A 77 -35.37 12.38 17.90
C THR A 77 -35.62 10.88 17.76
N ASN A 78 -34.56 10.07 17.68
CA ASN A 78 -34.64 8.61 17.50
C ASN A 78 -34.13 7.82 18.71
N ILE A 79 -33.93 8.47 19.85
CA ILE A 79 -33.37 7.85 21.06
C ILE A 79 -34.27 6.75 21.62
N LYS A 80 -35.58 6.85 21.44
CA LYS A 80 -36.55 5.86 21.93
C LYS A 80 -36.40 4.55 21.16
N GLU A 81 -36.23 4.64 19.85
CA GLU A 81 -36.01 3.52 18.94
C GLU A 81 -34.66 2.87 19.23
N PHE A 82 -33.62 3.66 19.47
CA PHE A 82 -32.31 3.16 19.88
C PHE A 82 -32.37 2.37 21.20
N VAL A 83 -33.04 2.92 22.22
CA VAL A 83 -33.23 2.22 23.50
C VAL A 83 -34.10 0.97 23.32
N ALA A 84 -35.13 1.01 22.48
CA ALA A 84 -35.95 -0.16 22.16
C ALA A 84 -35.09 -1.28 21.53
N GLY A 85 -34.20 -0.95 20.60
CA GLY A 85 -33.27 -1.91 20.01
C GLY A 85 -32.30 -2.53 21.02
N ILE A 86 -31.77 -1.73 21.96
CA ILE A 86 -30.92 -2.26 23.06
C ILE A 86 -31.71 -3.24 23.93
N LYS A 87 -32.94 -2.87 24.32
CA LYS A 87 -33.79 -3.72 25.16
C LYS A 87 -34.10 -5.05 24.47
N GLU A 88 -34.53 -5.01 23.21
CA GLU A 88 -34.79 -6.21 22.43
C GLU A 88 -33.53 -7.08 22.31
N GLY A 89 -32.37 -6.48 22.07
CA GLY A 89 -31.09 -7.17 22.01
C GLY A 89 -30.72 -7.91 23.29
N ILE A 90 -30.94 -7.28 24.46
CA ILE A 90 -30.71 -7.90 25.77
C ILE A 90 -31.69 -9.06 26.01
N GLU A 91 -32.96 -8.87 25.69
CA GLU A 91 -33.99 -9.91 25.86
C GLU A 91 -33.71 -11.14 24.98
N LYS A 92 -33.27 -10.92 23.75
CA LYS A 92 -33.05 -11.96 22.74
C LYS A 92 -31.59 -12.41 22.63
N GLN A 93 -30.72 -12.05 23.58
CA GLN A 93 -29.27 -12.30 23.51
C GLN A 93 -28.85 -13.77 23.28
N ASN A 94 -29.72 -14.75 23.59
CA ASN A 94 -29.47 -16.18 23.37
C ASN A 94 -30.36 -16.81 22.28
N ASP A 95 -31.16 -16.01 21.56
CA ASP A 95 -31.98 -16.48 20.45
C ASP A 95 -31.15 -16.50 19.16
N LYS A 96 -30.92 -17.70 18.60
CA LYS A 96 -30.16 -17.90 17.36
C LYS A 96 -30.80 -17.23 16.15
N LYS A 97 -32.14 -17.13 16.08
CA LYS A 97 -32.82 -16.46 14.97
C LYS A 97 -32.63 -14.96 15.05
N PHE A 98 -32.73 -14.40 16.25
CA PHE A 98 -32.40 -13.00 16.48
C PHE A 98 -30.92 -12.71 16.17
N ALA A 99 -30.00 -13.57 16.61
CA ALA A 99 -28.58 -13.44 16.31
C ALA A 99 -28.31 -13.46 14.79
N ALA A 100 -28.95 -14.36 14.04
CA ALA A 100 -28.83 -14.41 12.58
C ALA A 100 -29.39 -13.14 11.91
N HIS A 101 -30.54 -12.65 12.36
CA HIS A 101 -31.13 -11.41 11.85
C HIS A 101 -30.25 -10.19 12.13
N ALA A 102 -29.75 -10.05 13.36
CA ALA A 102 -28.85 -8.97 13.76
C ALA A 102 -27.54 -9.00 12.95
N ALA A 103 -26.97 -10.19 12.72
CA ALA A 103 -25.81 -10.36 11.84
C ALA A 103 -26.13 -9.94 10.39
N GLY A 104 -27.31 -10.28 9.89
CA GLY A 104 -27.80 -9.83 8.57
C GLY A 104 -27.86 -8.31 8.45
N LEU A 105 -28.41 -7.60 9.44
CA LEU A 105 -28.44 -6.14 9.47
C LEU A 105 -27.04 -5.52 9.51
N GLN A 106 -26.13 -6.11 10.30
CA GLN A 106 -24.74 -5.65 10.36
C GLN A 106 -24.03 -5.81 9.01
N ILE A 107 -24.22 -6.94 8.33
CA ILE A 107 -23.65 -7.17 6.99
C ILE A 107 -24.30 -6.23 5.97
N ALA A 108 -25.61 -5.99 6.03
CA ALA A 108 -26.29 -5.04 5.15
C ALA A 108 -25.69 -3.63 5.29
N GLN A 109 -25.43 -3.18 6.51
CA GLN A 109 -24.76 -1.89 6.72
C GLN A 109 -23.33 -1.87 6.15
N MET A 110 -22.57 -2.96 6.26
CA MET A 110 -21.26 -3.08 5.62
C MET A 110 -21.37 -3.12 4.08
N LEU A 111 -22.42 -3.75 3.55
CA LEU A 111 -22.70 -3.84 2.12
C LEU A 111 -22.85 -2.45 1.52
N GLU A 112 -23.68 -1.61 2.15
CA GLU A 112 -23.96 -0.25 1.69
C GLU A 112 -22.81 0.73 1.95
N SER A 113 -22.18 0.66 3.13
CA SER A 113 -21.16 1.65 3.52
C SER A 113 -19.77 1.36 2.95
N ARG A 114 -19.46 0.11 2.63
CA ARG A 114 -18.10 -0.32 2.27
C ARG A 114 -18.04 -1.19 1.03
N ILE A 115 -18.77 -2.31 0.98
CA ILE A 115 -18.58 -3.31 -0.08
C ILE A 115 -19.04 -2.76 -1.43
N PHE A 116 -20.28 -2.29 -1.54
CA PHE A 116 -20.84 -1.79 -2.78
C PHE A 116 -20.11 -0.53 -3.30
N PRO A 117 -19.78 0.47 -2.46
CA PRO A 117 -18.94 1.59 -2.88
C PRO A 117 -17.56 1.16 -3.39
N ASN A 118 -16.92 0.16 -2.77
CA ASN A 118 -15.62 -0.35 -3.22
C ASN A 118 -15.73 -1.02 -4.60
N VAL A 119 -16.75 -1.85 -4.81
CA VAL A 119 -17.00 -2.47 -6.13
C VAL A 119 -17.23 -1.39 -7.20
N LYS A 120 -18.00 -0.34 -6.88
CA LYS A 120 -18.19 0.80 -7.80
C LYS A 120 -16.90 1.57 -8.07
N ASN A 121 -16.00 1.68 -7.09
CA ASN A 121 -14.71 2.32 -7.28
C ASN A 121 -13.79 1.49 -8.18
N ASP A 122 -13.78 0.17 -8.04
CA ASP A 122 -12.97 -0.75 -8.85
C ASP A 122 -13.33 -0.67 -10.35
N ILE A 123 -14.61 -0.45 -10.65
CA ILE A 123 -15.11 -0.34 -12.03
C ILE A 123 -15.22 1.10 -12.55
N LYS A 124 -14.86 2.13 -11.77
CA LYS A 124 -15.06 3.55 -12.11
C LYS A 124 -14.38 3.98 -13.43
N GLN A 125 -13.28 3.33 -13.78
CA GLN A 125 -12.49 3.62 -15.01
C GLN A 125 -12.79 2.63 -16.15
N THR A 126 -13.91 1.92 -16.06
CA THR A 126 -14.37 0.93 -17.03
C THR A 126 -15.68 1.41 -17.66
N PRO A 127 -16.10 0.85 -18.81
CA PRO A 127 -17.41 1.17 -19.39
C PRO A 127 -18.58 0.54 -18.63
N TRP A 128 -18.33 -0.28 -17.61
CA TRP A 128 -19.35 -1.02 -16.88
C TRP A 128 -20.04 -0.15 -15.83
N ALA A 129 -21.33 -0.41 -15.62
CA ALA A 129 -22.10 0.13 -14.50
C ALA A 129 -22.70 -1.02 -13.69
N ILE A 130 -22.53 -1.00 -12.36
CA ILE A 130 -23.16 -1.98 -11.47
C ILE A 130 -24.49 -1.43 -10.96
N ASP A 131 -25.56 -2.13 -11.30
CA ASP A 131 -26.90 -1.92 -10.80
C ASP A 131 -27.04 -2.50 -9.38
N SER A 132 -27.47 -1.70 -8.41
CA SER A 132 -27.52 -2.11 -6.99
C SER A 132 -28.52 -3.25 -6.75
N LEU A 133 -29.65 -3.26 -7.46
CA LEU A 133 -30.67 -4.32 -7.31
C LEU A 133 -30.12 -5.67 -7.77
N LYS A 134 -29.46 -5.72 -8.94
CA LYS A 134 -28.82 -6.96 -9.43
C LYS A 134 -27.63 -7.38 -8.57
N PHE A 135 -26.84 -6.42 -8.10
CA PHE A 135 -25.74 -6.70 -7.17
C PHE A 135 -26.25 -7.34 -5.88
N ASN A 136 -27.30 -6.79 -5.28
CA ASN A 136 -27.92 -7.34 -4.06
C ASN A 136 -28.54 -8.72 -4.32
N ALA A 137 -29.20 -8.92 -5.46
CA ALA A 137 -29.70 -10.24 -5.85
C ALA A 137 -28.57 -11.27 -5.96
N GLY A 138 -27.45 -10.93 -6.59
CA GLY A 138 -26.26 -11.79 -6.65
C GLY A 138 -25.63 -12.05 -5.27
N PHE A 139 -25.58 -11.03 -4.41
CA PHE A 139 -25.10 -11.17 -3.04
C PHE A 139 -25.96 -12.17 -2.24
N PHE A 140 -27.30 -12.05 -2.32
CA PHE A 140 -28.21 -12.98 -1.65
C PHE A 140 -28.11 -14.40 -2.23
N ALA A 141 -28.01 -14.53 -3.55
CA ALA A 141 -27.83 -15.82 -4.19
C ALA A 141 -26.54 -16.51 -3.69
N GLY A 142 -25.44 -15.78 -3.58
CA GLY A 142 -24.19 -16.29 -3.02
C GLY A 142 -24.30 -16.73 -1.56
N VAL A 143 -25.02 -15.98 -0.72
CA VAL A 143 -25.26 -16.35 0.70
C VAL A 143 -26.15 -17.59 0.82
N LEU A 144 -27.16 -17.71 -0.03
CA LEU A 144 -28.10 -18.84 -0.04
C LEU A 144 -27.55 -20.08 -0.75
N GLY A 145 -26.44 -19.96 -1.49
CA GLY A 145 -25.97 -20.99 -2.41
C GLY A 145 -26.94 -21.23 -3.57
N ASP A 146 -27.75 -20.22 -3.91
CA ASP A 146 -28.70 -20.28 -5.02
C ASP A 146 -27.95 -20.16 -6.34
N THR A 147 -28.01 -21.24 -7.14
CA THR A 147 -27.33 -21.35 -8.43
C THR A 147 -28.30 -21.30 -9.61
N THR A 148 -29.57 -20.94 -9.36
CA THR A 148 -30.63 -20.89 -10.40
C THR A 148 -30.28 -19.93 -11.53
N VAL A 149 -29.68 -18.78 -11.21
CA VAL A 149 -29.27 -17.77 -12.20
C VAL A 149 -27.85 -18.04 -12.72
N MET A 150 -26.91 -18.38 -11.84
CA MET A 150 -25.50 -18.55 -12.17
C MET A 150 -24.80 -19.40 -11.12
N LYS A 151 -23.92 -20.31 -11.53
CA LYS A 151 -23.07 -21.06 -10.59
C LYS A 151 -21.97 -20.17 -10.03
N ASN A 152 -21.54 -20.43 -8.81
CA ASN A 152 -20.48 -19.65 -8.15
C ASN A 152 -19.17 -19.62 -8.94
N GLU A 153 -18.79 -20.75 -9.56
CA GLU A 153 -17.58 -20.84 -10.39
C GLU A 153 -17.71 -19.96 -11.64
N ASP A 154 -18.85 -20.03 -12.34
CA ASP A 154 -19.12 -19.21 -13.52
C ASP A 154 -19.13 -17.71 -13.17
N ALA A 155 -19.72 -17.34 -12.03
CA ALA A 155 -19.74 -15.95 -11.55
C ALA A 155 -18.32 -15.43 -11.27
N ASN A 156 -17.52 -16.23 -10.56
CA ASN A 156 -16.13 -15.89 -10.28
C ASN A 156 -15.31 -15.76 -11.56
N ASN A 157 -15.42 -16.72 -12.47
CA ASN A 157 -14.70 -16.73 -13.74
C ASN A 157 -15.09 -15.54 -14.62
N TYR A 158 -16.38 -15.23 -14.71
CA TYR A 158 -16.89 -14.09 -15.48
C TYR A 158 -16.34 -12.78 -14.92
N PHE A 159 -16.47 -12.55 -13.61
CA PHE A 159 -16.01 -11.31 -12.98
C PHE A 159 -14.50 -11.14 -13.10
N THR A 160 -13.72 -12.17 -12.75
CA THR A 160 -12.25 -12.11 -12.79
C THR A 160 -11.71 -11.92 -14.20
N THR A 161 -12.28 -12.60 -15.20
CA THR A 161 -11.88 -12.46 -16.61
C THR A 161 -12.18 -11.06 -17.12
N THR A 162 -13.38 -10.54 -16.83
CA THR A 162 -13.81 -9.19 -17.23
C THR A 162 -12.89 -8.13 -16.63
N MET A 163 -12.64 -8.18 -15.32
CA MET A 163 -11.77 -7.20 -14.66
C MET A 163 -10.30 -7.30 -15.10
N THR A 164 -9.82 -8.51 -15.41
CA THR A 164 -8.48 -8.71 -15.96
C THR A 164 -8.35 -8.10 -17.36
N ALA A 165 -9.37 -8.26 -18.21
CA ALA A 165 -9.40 -7.65 -19.53
C ALA A 165 -9.42 -6.12 -19.44
N GLU A 166 -10.23 -5.55 -18.55
CA GLU A 166 -10.26 -4.09 -18.33
C GLU A 166 -8.92 -3.55 -17.83
N LYS A 167 -8.25 -4.26 -16.92
CA LYS A 167 -6.92 -3.88 -16.46
C LYS A 167 -5.92 -3.84 -17.62
N ARG A 168 -5.91 -4.86 -18.49
CA ARG A 168 -5.04 -4.89 -19.68
C ARG A 168 -5.36 -3.73 -20.63
N ARG A 169 -6.64 -3.47 -20.89
CA ARG A 169 -7.08 -2.34 -21.74
C ARG A 169 -6.57 -1.01 -21.20
N GLN A 170 -6.66 -0.80 -19.89
CA GLN A 170 -6.16 0.41 -19.24
C GLN A 170 -4.63 0.51 -19.30
N GLU A 171 -3.90 -0.59 -19.08
CA GLU A 171 -2.44 -0.63 -19.21
C GLU A 171 -1.98 -0.35 -20.64
N GLU A 172 -2.67 -0.89 -21.64
CA GLU A 172 -2.40 -0.62 -23.06
C GLU A 172 -2.66 0.84 -23.43
N ALA A 173 -3.79 1.40 -22.97
CA ALA A 173 -4.09 2.82 -23.14
C ALA A 173 -3.01 3.70 -22.49
N TYR A 174 -2.65 3.40 -21.24
CA TYR A 174 -1.60 4.11 -20.51
C TYR A 174 -0.25 4.02 -21.22
N LYS A 175 0.15 2.83 -21.70
CA LYS A 175 1.37 2.64 -22.49
C LYS A 175 1.36 3.51 -23.74
N LYS A 176 0.24 3.54 -24.47
CA LYS A 176 0.08 4.35 -25.68
C LYS A 176 0.17 5.84 -25.37
N ASP A 177 -0.49 6.30 -24.31
CA ASP A 177 -0.46 7.70 -23.89
C ASP A 177 0.97 8.14 -23.53
N ASN A 178 1.73 7.29 -22.84
CA ASN A 178 3.12 7.55 -22.51
C ASN A 178 4.03 7.61 -23.76
N ALA A 179 3.83 6.70 -24.72
CA ALA A 179 4.57 6.74 -25.97
C ALA A 179 4.25 7.99 -26.80
N ASN A 180 2.96 8.34 -26.92
CA ASN A 180 2.51 9.55 -27.63
C ASN A 180 3.04 10.83 -26.97
N TRP A 181 3.08 10.86 -25.64
CA TRP A 181 3.63 11.99 -24.89
C TRP A 181 5.08 12.27 -25.29
N LEU A 182 5.91 11.24 -25.46
CA LEU A 182 7.29 11.39 -25.91
C LEU A 182 7.37 11.92 -27.35
N VAL A 183 6.50 11.46 -28.24
CA VAL A 183 6.44 11.97 -29.63
C VAL A 183 6.14 13.47 -29.64
N GLU A 184 5.19 13.93 -28.84
CA GLU A 184 4.88 15.36 -28.72
C GLU A 184 5.98 16.14 -28.00
N ASN A 185 6.62 15.54 -26.99
CA ASN A 185 7.70 16.17 -26.26
C ASN A 185 8.94 16.40 -27.13
N ALA A 186 9.25 15.48 -28.04
CA ALA A 186 10.38 15.59 -28.98
C ALA A 186 10.30 16.84 -29.88
N LYS A 187 9.10 17.37 -30.12
CA LYS A 187 8.87 18.56 -30.96
C LYS A 187 9.14 19.87 -30.22
N LYS A 188 9.30 19.84 -28.89
CA LYS A 188 9.50 21.04 -28.08
C LYS A 188 10.91 21.58 -28.25
N GLU A 189 11.03 22.91 -28.19
CA GLU A 189 12.32 23.60 -28.32
C GLU A 189 13.32 23.16 -27.24
N GLY A 190 14.54 22.86 -27.69
CA GLY A 190 15.66 22.43 -26.86
C GLY A 190 15.60 20.96 -26.41
N VAL A 191 14.58 20.19 -26.84
CA VAL A 191 14.55 18.74 -26.62
C VAL A 191 15.35 18.04 -27.70
N ILE A 192 16.27 17.18 -27.29
CA ILE A 192 17.12 16.36 -28.15
C ILE A 192 16.72 14.90 -27.92
N THR A 193 16.49 14.15 -29.00
CA THR A 193 16.18 12.71 -28.96
C THR A 193 17.39 11.92 -29.43
N LEU A 194 17.80 10.92 -28.64
CA LEU A 194 18.91 10.02 -28.94
C LEU A 194 18.42 8.75 -29.65
N PRO A 195 19.32 8.00 -30.33
CA PRO A 195 18.95 6.75 -31.00
C PRO A 195 18.32 5.69 -30.08
N SER A 196 18.63 5.71 -28.78
CA SER A 196 18.03 4.83 -27.77
C SER A 196 16.56 5.17 -27.46
N GLY A 197 16.08 6.33 -27.92
CA GLY A 197 14.78 6.89 -27.57
C GLY A 197 14.81 7.77 -26.32
N LEU A 198 15.94 7.86 -25.60
CA LEU A 198 16.12 8.83 -24.53
C LEU A 198 15.98 10.25 -25.10
N GLN A 199 15.16 11.08 -24.47
CA GLN A 199 15.13 12.51 -24.77
C GLN A 199 15.69 13.30 -23.60
N TYR A 200 16.31 14.44 -23.87
CA TYR A 200 16.74 15.35 -22.83
C TYR A 200 16.69 16.81 -23.28
N LYS A 201 16.64 17.71 -22.30
CA LYS A 201 16.77 19.15 -22.50
C LYS A 201 17.82 19.69 -21.52
N VAL A 202 18.81 20.42 -22.04
CA VAL A 202 19.81 21.08 -21.21
C VAL A 202 19.19 22.35 -20.62
N LEU A 203 19.07 22.42 -19.29
CA LEU A 203 18.59 23.61 -18.58
C LEU A 203 19.76 24.53 -18.22
N THR A 204 20.83 23.95 -17.68
CA THR A 204 22.09 24.63 -17.39
C THR A 204 23.22 23.79 -17.93
N LYS A 205 24.10 24.37 -18.74
CA LYS A 205 25.28 23.70 -19.27
C LYS A 205 26.45 23.87 -18.30
N GLY A 206 26.94 22.75 -17.76
CA GLY A 206 28.16 22.71 -16.97
C GLY A 206 29.41 22.75 -17.85
N THR A 207 30.55 22.99 -17.22
CA THR A 207 31.87 23.09 -17.86
C THR A 207 32.86 22.06 -17.36
N GLY A 208 32.44 21.19 -16.43
CA GLY A 208 33.30 20.14 -15.89
C GLY A 208 33.38 18.91 -16.79
N GLU A 209 34.05 17.89 -16.28
CA GLU A 209 34.26 16.62 -16.99
C GLU A 209 32.97 15.80 -17.11
N VAL A 210 32.99 14.77 -17.95
CA VAL A 210 31.90 13.80 -18.11
C VAL A 210 32.30 12.49 -17.41
N ALA A 211 31.37 11.87 -16.70
CA ALA A 211 31.62 10.66 -15.94
C ALA A 211 31.72 9.42 -16.85
N GLY A 212 32.62 8.50 -16.51
CA GLY A 212 32.58 7.13 -16.98
C GLY A 212 31.49 6.32 -16.27
N LYS A 213 31.16 5.15 -16.82
CA LYS A 213 30.10 4.27 -16.28
C LYS A 213 30.35 3.80 -14.85
N GLU A 214 31.62 3.73 -14.45
CA GLU A 214 32.05 3.20 -13.16
C GLU A 214 32.36 4.28 -12.11
N ASP A 215 32.36 5.56 -12.52
CA ASP A 215 32.64 6.67 -11.61
C ASP A 215 31.50 6.88 -10.62
N ASN A 216 31.83 7.40 -9.44
CA ASN A 216 30.80 7.82 -8.50
C ASN A 216 30.34 9.22 -8.89
N VAL A 217 29.05 9.37 -9.14
CA VAL A 217 28.45 10.67 -9.44
C VAL A 217 27.50 11.07 -8.32
N THR A 218 27.59 12.31 -7.89
CA THR A 218 26.71 12.90 -6.88
C THR A 218 25.76 13.87 -7.58
N VAL A 219 24.46 13.68 -7.39
CA VAL A 219 23.45 14.51 -8.03
C VAL A 219 22.42 15.05 -7.05
N ARG A 220 21.65 16.04 -7.50
CA ARG A 220 20.31 16.32 -7.00
C ARG A 220 19.29 15.99 -8.08
N TYR A 221 18.13 15.49 -7.68
CA TYR A 221 17.11 15.14 -8.67
C TYR A 221 15.68 15.17 -8.15
N GLU A 222 14.75 15.25 -9.09
CA GLU A 222 13.33 15.00 -8.89
C GLU A 222 12.78 14.21 -10.08
N GLY A 223 12.09 13.11 -9.77
CA GLY A 223 11.44 12.22 -10.72
C GLY A 223 9.91 12.29 -10.62
N LYS A 224 9.26 12.49 -11.76
CA LYS A 224 7.80 12.55 -11.90
C LYS A 224 7.31 11.77 -13.12
N THR A 225 6.07 11.30 -13.07
CA THR A 225 5.37 10.74 -14.23
C THR A 225 4.81 11.85 -15.13
N ILE A 226 4.36 11.50 -16.34
CA ILE A 226 3.86 12.46 -17.34
C ILE A 226 2.62 13.26 -16.89
N ASP A 227 1.90 12.75 -15.88
CA ASP A 227 0.76 13.40 -15.22
C ASP A 227 1.17 14.36 -14.09
N GLY A 228 2.48 14.53 -13.86
CA GLY A 228 3.04 15.43 -12.85
C GLY A 228 3.21 14.83 -11.47
N ASN A 229 2.82 13.57 -11.24
CA ASN A 229 2.98 12.93 -9.94
C ASN A 229 4.47 12.67 -9.64
N VAL A 230 4.98 13.34 -8.60
CA VAL A 230 6.36 13.15 -8.12
C VAL A 230 6.45 11.84 -7.34
N PHE A 231 7.27 10.91 -7.83
CA PHE A 231 7.47 9.61 -7.20
C PHE A 231 8.78 9.53 -6.41
N ASP A 232 9.78 10.36 -6.76
CA ASP A 232 11.03 10.45 -6.01
C ASP A 232 11.65 11.85 -6.10
N SER A 233 12.29 12.32 -5.04
CA SER A 233 12.95 13.63 -4.99
C SER A 233 14.04 13.64 -3.92
N SER A 234 15.27 13.95 -4.31
CA SER A 234 16.39 14.10 -3.37
C SER A 234 16.29 15.40 -2.57
N TYR A 235 15.62 16.42 -3.10
CA TYR A 235 15.46 17.74 -2.45
C TYR A 235 14.74 17.67 -1.10
N LYS A 236 13.94 16.62 -0.87
CA LYS A 236 13.20 16.40 0.38
C LYS A 236 14.04 15.66 1.45
N ARG A 237 15.26 15.23 1.13
CA ARG A 237 16.14 14.44 1.99
C ARG A 237 17.26 15.30 2.59
N ASN A 238 17.88 14.83 3.68
CA ASN A 238 19.10 15.41 4.24
C ASN A 238 20.18 14.33 4.42
N PRO A 239 21.33 14.38 3.71
CA PRO A 239 21.68 15.40 2.70
C PRO A 239 20.76 15.35 1.47
N ASN A 240 20.62 16.49 0.78
CA ASN A 240 19.74 16.62 -0.39
C ASN A 240 20.37 16.09 -1.70
N THR A 241 21.53 15.46 -1.59
CA THR A 241 22.27 14.82 -2.67
C THR A 241 22.18 13.31 -2.57
N THR A 242 22.38 12.62 -3.69
CA THR A 242 22.50 11.17 -3.73
C THR A 242 23.66 10.79 -4.63
N THR A 243 24.47 9.83 -4.19
CA THR A 243 25.62 9.31 -4.93
C THR A 243 25.31 7.91 -5.45
N PHE A 244 25.63 7.66 -6.71
CA PHE A 244 25.48 6.36 -7.36
C PHE A 244 26.54 6.22 -8.45
N ARG A 245 26.70 4.98 -8.95
CA ARG A 245 27.45 4.73 -10.19
C ARG A 245 26.47 4.66 -11.36
N PRO A 246 26.78 5.26 -12.54
CA PRO A 246 25.88 5.23 -13.69
C PRO A 246 25.45 3.83 -14.12
N ASP A 247 26.27 2.80 -13.93
CA ASP A 247 25.95 1.40 -14.24
C ASP A 247 24.97 0.71 -13.26
N GLN A 248 24.61 1.36 -12.14
CA GLN A 248 23.71 0.82 -11.11
C GLN A 248 22.30 1.41 -11.14
N VAL A 249 22.02 2.29 -12.09
CA VAL A 249 20.74 2.98 -12.24
C VAL A 249 20.04 2.55 -13.52
N ILE A 250 18.81 3.04 -13.74
CA ILE A 250 18.05 2.73 -14.96
C ILE A 250 18.84 3.18 -16.21
N LYS A 251 18.66 2.45 -17.32
CA LYS A 251 19.48 2.63 -18.54
C LYS A 251 19.48 4.08 -19.06
N GLY A 252 18.34 4.77 -18.96
CA GLY A 252 18.25 6.18 -19.36
C GLY A 252 19.10 7.12 -18.51
N TRP A 253 19.25 6.83 -17.21
CA TRP A 253 20.18 7.56 -16.35
C TRP A 253 21.62 7.23 -16.70
N THR A 254 21.96 5.95 -16.90
CA THR A 254 23.31 5.53 -17.30
C THR A 254 23.77 6.29 -18.54
N GLU A 255 22.91 6.36 -19.56
CA GLU A 255 23.19 7.08 -20.81
C GLU A 255 23.34 8.58 -20.55
N ALA A 256 22.37 9.23 -19.89
CA ALA A 256 22.41 10.67 -19.60
C ALA A 256 23.67 11.10 -18.83
N LEU A 257 23.99 10.40 -17.73
CA LEU A 257 25.11 10.76 -16.84
C LEU A 257 26.47 10.61 -17.50
N THR A 258 26.58 9.76 -18.52
CA THR A 258 27.82 9.55 -19.29
C THR A 258 27.95 10.49 -20.50
N MET A 259 27.03 11.45 -20.64
CA MET A 259 27.10 12.55 -21.62
C MET A 259 27.04 13.94 -20.96
N MET A 260 26.51 14.01 -19.74
CA MET A 260 26.26 15.25 -19.02
C MET A 260 27.54 15.78 -18.36
N PRO A 261 28.02 16.99 -18.73
CA PRO A 261 29.16 17.61 -18.04
C PRO A 261 28.85 17.92 -16.58
N GLN A 262 29.82 17.76 -15.68
CA GLN A 262 29.68 18.17 -14.28
C GLN A 262 29.29 19.65 -14.18
N GLY A 263 28.38 19.96 -13.25
CA GLY A 263 27.76 21.27 -13.06
C GLY A 263 26.53 21.51 -13.94
N SER A 264 26.19 20.58 -14.83
CA SER A 264 24.98 20.71 -15.66
C SER A 264 23.71 20.46 -14.85
N THR A 265 22.59 21.00 -15.35
CA THR A 265 21.25 20.57 -14.97
C THR A 265 20.47 20.22 -16.22
N TRP A 266 19.99 18.99 -16.34
CA TRP A 266 19.24 18.48 -17.48
C TRP A 266 17.84 18.05 -17.04
N GLU A 267 16.86 18.19 -17.93
CA GLU A 267 15.59 17.47 -17.83
C GLU A 267 15.66 16.26 -18.76
N LEU A 268 15.47 15.06 -18.23
CA LEU A 268 15.49 13.78 -18.92
C LEU A 268 14.06 13.28 -19.10
N TYR A 269 13.76 12.74 -20.27
CA TYR A 269 12.49 12.10 -20.57
C TYR A 269 12.78 10.68 -21.04
N ILE A 270 12.49 9.73 -20.16
CA ILE A 270 13.00 8.37 -20.26
C ILE A 270 11.85 7.44 -20.67
N PRO A 271 11.90 6.84 -21.88
CA PRO A 271 10.92 5.84 -22.29
C PRO A 271 10.96 4.61 -21.39
N GLN A 272 9.84 3.89 -21.33
CA GLN A 272 9.67 2.73 -20.46
C GLN A 272 10.76 1.66 -20.64
N ASP A 273 11.25 1.44 -21.86
CA ASP A 273 12.31 0.45 -22.16
C ASP A 273 13.70 0.81 -21.59
N LEU A 274 13.90 2.10 -21.28
CA LEU A 274 15.09 2.63 -20.60
C LEU A 274 14.87 2.87 -19.10
N ALA A 275 13.67 2.56 -18.60
CA ALA A 275 13.24 2.70 -17.21
C ALA A 275 12.86 1.31 -16.62
N TYR A 276 11.61 1.16 -16.15
CA TYR A 276 11.12 -0.05 -15.46
C TYR A 276 10.33 -1.02 -16.36
N GLY A 277 10.14 -0.70 -17.64
CA GLY A 277 9.50 -1.58 -18.61
C GLY A 277 8.06 -1.93 -18.25
N SER A 278 7.70 -3.21 -18.42
CA SER A 278 6.39 -3.76 -18.05
C SER A 278 6.21 -4.01 -16.54
N ARG A 279 7.18 -3.64 -15.70
CA ARG A 279 7.12 -3.89 -14.26
C ARG A 279 6.71 -2.62 -13.53
N ALA A 280 5.90 -2.77 -12.48
CA ALA A 280 5.67 -1.69 -11.53
C ALA A 280 6.89 -1.50 -10.61
N ALA A 281 7.11 -0.26 -10.17
CA ALA A 281 8.20 0.07 -9.23
C ALA A 281 7.73 1.14 -8.23
N GLY A 282 7.46 0.75 -6.99
CA GLY A 282 6.85 1.65 -6.00
C GLY A 282 5.52 2.20 -6.51
N ASN A 283 5.43 3.53 -6.66
CA ASN A 283 4.24 4.21 -7.20
C ASN A 283 4.25 4.35 -8.73
N ILE A 284 5.27 3.83 -9.42
CA ILE A 284 5.41 3.89 -10.87
C ILE A 284 4.66 2.71 -11.50
N LYS A 285 3.76 3.01 -12.43
CA LYS A 285 2.97 2.01 -13.16
C LYS A 285 3.83 1.32 -14.23
N PRO A 286 3.46 0.10 -14.66
CA PRO A 286 4.02 -0.49 -15.87
C PRO A 286 3.95 0.46 -17.07
N TYR A 287 4.97 0.45 -17.91
CA TYR A 287 5.06 1.22 -19.15
C TYR A 287 5.11 2.75 -18.99
N SER A 288 5.35 3.26 -17.78
CA SER A 288 5.50 4.69 -17.53
C SER A 288 6.72 5.28 -18.24
N THR A 289 6.53 6.43 -18.88
CA THR A 289 7.59 7.37 -19.21
C THR A 289 7.90 8.20 -17.97
N LEU A 290 9.19 8.36 -17.67
CA LEU A 290 9.66 9.09 -16.50
C LEU A 290 10.31 10.40 -16.90
N ILE A 291 9.99 11.46 -16.16
CA ILE A 291 10.58 12.78 -16.33
C ILE A 291 11.47 13.03 -15.12
N PHE A 292 12.75 13.32 -15.35
CA PHE A 292 13.68 13.64 -14.28
C PHE A 292 14.32 15.00 -14.51
N LYS A 293 14.31 15.86 -13.50
CA LYS A 293 15.25 16.97 -13.42
C LYS A 293 16.48 16.48 -12.66
N VAL A 294 17.65 16.54 -13.28
CA VAL A 294 18.91 16.04 -12.70
C VAL A 294 19.95 17.15 -12.73
N GLU A 295 20.57 17.43 -11.59
CA GLU A 295 21.72 18.32 -11.43
C GLU A 295 22.95 17.48 -11.07
N LEU A 296 23.97 17.46 -11.94
CA LEU A 296 25.20 16.72 -11.71
C LEU A 296 26.17 17.58 -10.90
N VAL A 297 26.24 17.34 -9.59
CA VAL A 297 26.98 18.17 -8.65
C VAL A 297 28.48 17.85 -8.68
N LYS A 298 28.83 16.56 -8.66
CA LYS A 298 30.22 16.13 -8.49
C LYS A 298 30.46 14.76 -9.12
N ILE A 299 31.64 14.57 -9.69
CA ILE A 299 32.18 13.29 -10.14
C ILE A 299 33.39 12.95 -9.28
N ASP A 300 33.37 11.78 -8.66
CA ASP A 300 34.47 11.20 -7.89
C ASP A 300 35.03 10.00 -8.66
N ARG A 301 36.08 10.24 -9.44
CA ARG A 301 36.78 9.15 -10.15
C ARG A 301 37.60 8.33 -9.15
N LYS A 302 37.55 7.02 -9.30
CA LYS A 302 38.53 6.15 -8.67
C LYS A 302 39.84 6.35 -9.45
N GLN A 303 40.82 7.06 -8.88
CA GLN A 303 42.13 7.22 -9.50
C GLN A 303 42.67 5.85 -9.95
N GLU A 304 42.86 5.66 -11.25
CA GLU A 304 43.79 4.63 -11.73
C GLU A 304 45.17 5.04 -11.25
N ALA A 305 45.83 4.15 -10.50
CA ALA A 305 47.22 4.35 -10.10
C ALA A 305 48.06 4.59 -11.37
N PRO A 306 48.94 5.61 -11.40
CA PRO A 306 49.75 5.85 -12.59
C PRO A 306 50.54 4.58 -12.92
N ALA A 307 50.47 4.17 -14.19
CA ALA A 307 51.25 3.08 -14.73
C ALA A 307 52.72 3.31 -14.36
N LYS A 308 53.29 2.42 -13.54
CA LYS A 308 54.69 2.49 -13.18
C LYS A 308 55.51 2.33 -14.45
N ASP A 309 56.22 3.40 -14.82
CA ASP A 309 57.26 3.40 -15.83
C ASP A 309 58.17 2.20 -15.63
N VAL A 310 58.17 1.27 -16.59
CA VAL A 310 59.17 0.22 -16.70
C VAL A 310 60.47 0.91 -17.14
N LYS A 311 61.22 1.44 -16.17
CA LYS A 311 62.64 1.76 -16.39
C LYS A 311 63.42 0.45 -16.42
N ALA A 312 64.05 0.22 -17.57
CA ALA A 312 64.99 -0.84 -17.82
C ALA A 312 66.11 -0.86 -16.78
N GLU A 313 66.26 -1.98 -16.06
CA GLU A 313 67.47 -2.29 -15.32
C GLU A 313 68.18 -3.48 -15.94
N LYS A 314 69.48 -3.26 -16.14
CA LYS A 314 70.42 -4.09 -16.86
C LYS A 314 70.57 -5.47 -16.24
N GLN A 315 70.78 -6.43 -17.13
CA GLN A 315 71.33 -7.75 -16.84
C GLN A 315 72.64 -7.64 -16.05
N THR A 316 72.70 -8.29 -14.90
CA THR A 316 73.93 -8.89 -14.38
C THR A 316 73.64 -10.36 -14.07
N ALA A 317 74.33 -11.22 -14.81
CA ALA A 317 74.31 -12.65 -14.64
C ALA A 317 74.92 -13.07 -13.30
N SER A 318 74.27 -14.00 -12.60
CA SER A 318 74.97 -14.96 -11.76
C SER A 318 74.28 -16.33 -11.83
N LYS A 319 75.08 -17.32 -12.19
CA LYS A 319 74.74 -18.72 -12.40
C LYS A 319 74.73 -19.49 -11.06
N LYS A 320 73.99 -20.62 -11.08
CA LYS A 320 74.00 -21.78 -10.15
C LYS A 320 73.28 -21.53 -8.81
N LYS A 321 72.39 -22.41 -8.34
CA LYS A 321 72.55 -23.87 -8.24
C LYS A 321 71.18 -24.57 -8.17
N VAL A 322 70.96 -25.56 -9.02
CA VAL A 322 69.85 -26.52 -8.95
C VAL A 322 70.15 -27.51 -7.82
N ALA A 323 69.21 -27.69 -6.90
CA ALA A 323 69.19 -28.83 -5.98
C ALA A 323 67.78 -29.44 -6.01
N ALA A 324 67.77 -30.71 -6.38
CA ALA A 324 66.59 -31.52 -6.64
C ALA A 324 65.80 -31.85 -5.37
N LYS A 325 64.48 -32.01 -5.50
CA LYS A 325 63.71 -32.86 -4.59
C LYS A 325 62.53 -33.50 -5.32
N LYS A 326 62.75 -34.73 -5.80
CA LYS A 326 61.68 -35.68 -6.12
C LYS A 326 61.04 -36.15 -4.81
N THR A 327 59.72 -36.08 -4.73
CA THR A 327 58.90 -36.70 -3.69
C THR A 327 58.66 -38.17 -4.02
N SER A 328 58.85 -39.06 -3.04
CA SER A 328 58.41 -40.44 -3.07
C SER A 328 57.76 -40.81 -1.72
N LYS A 329 56.43 -40.75 -1.74
CA LYS A 329 55.41 -41.67 -1.20
C LYS A 329 55.70 -42.62 -0.01
N LYS A 330 54.58 -42.82 0.73
CA LYS A 330 54.22 -43.75 1.83
C LYS A 330 54.47 -43.16 3.22
N LYS A 331 53.49 -43.14 4.12
CA LYS A 331 52.33 -44.02 4.31
C LYS A 331 51.19 -43.23 4.97
#